data_AF-A0A9Q4BUH8-F1
#
_entry.id   AF-A0A9Q4BUH8-F1
#
_cell.length_a   1.000
_cell.length_b   1.000
_cell.length_c   1.000
_cell.angle_alpha   90.00
_cell.angle_beta   90.00
_cell.angle_gamma   90.00
#
_symmetry.space_group_name_H-M   'P 1'
#
loop_
_entity.id
_entity.type
_entity.pdbx_description
1 polymer ?
#
loop_
_entity_poly.entity_id
_entity_poly.type
_entity_poly.pdbx_seq_one_letter_code
_entity_poly.pdbx_strand_id
1 'polypeptide(L)'
;MKKLALISVSDKTGIVEFARDLSSLEYEILATGNTAKLLIQNGIECTEISDFTNFPEIFSGRVKTLQPRIFGGILMRRDNESDKSEAEKNGIVPIDIICVNLYPFPKVVEEDLPLEVKIENIDIGGPSLIRAASKNYKYVSVLTDPSQYADFTAELKDGGISHTTRQALASAAFSYTSFYDTLIANFLEKAF
;
A
#
# COMPACT_ATOMS: atom_id res chain seq x y z
N MET A 1 -9.62 4.33 19.03
CA MET A 1 -8.34 4.53 18.34
C MET A 1 -8.65 4.78 16.87
N LYS A 2 -7.98 5.74 16.24
CA LYS A 2 -8.15 6.04 14.82
C LYS A 2 -7.74 4.83 13.99
N LYS A 3 -8.55 4.44 13.01
CA LYS A 3 -8.22 3.37 12.07
C LYS A 3 -7.62 3.99 10.82
N LEU A 4 -6.48 3.48 10.36
CA LEU A 4 -5.76 4.06 9.23
C LEU A 4 -5.73 3.11 8.04
N ALA A 5 -6.04 3.65 6.86
CA ALA A 5 -5.89 2.97 5.59
C ALA A 5 -4.92 3.75 4.70
N LEU A 6 -3.85 3.11 4.22
CA LEU A 6 -2.92 3.69 3.26
C LEU A 6 -3.25 3.20 1.85
N ILE A 7 -3.50 4.12 0.94
CA ILE A 7 -3.84 3.86 -0.45
C ILE A 7 -2.76 4.44 -1.37
N SER A 8 -2.06 3.57 -2.09
CA SER A 8 -1.04 3.95 -3.07
C SER A 8 -1.13 3.03 -4.29
N VAL A 9 -1.97 3.40 -5.25
CA VAL A 9 -2.28 2.56 -6.41
C VAL A 9 -1.86 3.22 -7.72
N SER A 10 -1.39 2.44 -8.69
CA SER A 10 -1.19 2.87 -10.07
C SER A 10 -2.51 2.79 -10.85
N ASP A 11 -3.18 1.64 -10.80
CA ASP A 11 -4.53 1.45 -11.35
C ASP A 11 -5.57 2.03 -10.38
N LYS A 12 -6.39 2.95 -10.89
CA LYS A 12 -7.41 3.70 -10.12
C LYS A 12 -8.79 3.07 -10.19
N THR A 13 -8.95 1.93 -10.85
CA THR A 13 -10.22 1.24 -10.97
C THR A 13 -10.86 1.01 -9.60
N GLY A 14 -12.08 1.51 -9.40
CA GLY A 14 -12.87 1.33 -8.17
C GLY A 14 -12.32 1.99 -6.91
N ILE A 15 -11.23 2.78 -6.99
CA ILE A 15 -10.56 3.28 -5.78
C ILE A 15 -11.37 4.35 -5.05
N VAL A 16 -12.19 5.12 -5.77
CA VAL A 16 -13.03 6.16 -5.18
C VAL A 16 -14.14 5.52 -4.35
N GLU A 17 -14.80 4.50 -4.88
CA GLU A 17 -15.82 3.72 -4.19
C GLU A 17 -15.24 3.00 -2.97
N PHE A 18 -14.09 2.35 -3.14
CA PHE A 18 -13.38 1.70 -2.04
C PHE A 18 -13.02 2.67 -0.91
N ALA A 19 -12.42 3.82 -1.26
CA ALA A 19 -12.07 4.85 -0.28
C ALA A 19 -13.32 5.42 0.42
N ARG A 20 -14.42 5.63 -0.30
CA ARG A 20 -15.69 6.09 0.27
C ARG A 20 -16.27 5.08 1.28
N ASP A 21 -16.21 3.80 0.94
CA ASP A 21 -16.61 2.72 1.85
C ASP A 21 -15.77 2.74 3.13
N LEU A 22 -14.44 2.88 3.02
CA LEU A 22 -13.55 2.98 4.17
C LEU A 22 -13.86 4.21 5.03
N SER A 23 -14.05 5.39 4.42
CA SER A 23 -14.43 6.60 5.15
C SER A 23 -15.76 6.45 5.89
N SER A 24 -16.75 5.77 5.29
CA SER A 24 -18.04 5.49 5.94
C SER A 24 -17.91 4.57 7.17
N LEU A 25 -16.80 3.85 7.28
CA LEU A 25 -16.44 2.96 8.38
C LEU A 25 -15.41 3.61 9.33
N GLU A 26 -15.29 4.94 9.27
CA GLU A 26 -14.44 5.78 10.12
C GLU A 26 -12.93 5.51 9.97
N TYR A 27 -12.49 5.03 8.80
CA TYR A 27 -11.08 4.99 8.46
C TYR A 27 -10.58 6.36 8.00
N GLU A 28 -9.49 6.81 8.60
CA GLU A 28 -8.69 7.93 8.10
C GLU A 28 -7.81 7.42 6.94
N ILE A 29 -7.86 8.12 5.81
CA ILE A 29 -7.16 7.71 4.59
C ILE A 29 -5.84 8.46 4.47
N LEU A 30 -4.75 7.70 4.35
CA LEU A 30 -3.45 8.18 3.91
C LEU A 30 -3.28 7.86 2.42
N ALA A 31 -2.85 8.82 1.61
CA ALA A 31 -2.72 8.59 0.16
C ALA A 31 -1.45 9.22 -0.43
N THR A 32 -0.97 8.66 -1.54
CA THR A 32 0.19 9.17 -2.27
C THR A 32 -0.22 10.06 -3.46
N GLY A 33 0.37 11.25 -3.59
CA GLY A 33 0.38 12.07 -4.81
C GLY A 33 -0.91 12.03 -5.65
N ASN A 34 -0.86 11.43 -6.84
CA ASN A 34 -2.01 11.34 -7.74
C ASN A 34 -3.20 10.54 -7.18
N THR A 35 -2.98 9.61 -6.25
CA THR A 35 -4.06 8.96 -5.48
C THR A 35 -4.77 9.99 -4.62
N ALA A 36 -4.04 10.77 -3.83
CA ALA A 36 -4.63 11.78 -2.95
C ALA A 36 -5.42 12.82 -3.75
N LYS A 37 -4.83 13.33 -4.84
CA LYS A 37 -5.51 14.26 -5.77
C LYS A 37 -6.84 13.73 -6.27
N LEU A 38 -6.87 12.47 -6.73
CA LEU A 38 -8.10 11.83 -7.22
C LEU A 38 -9.16 11.74 -6.13
N LEU A 39 -8.78 11.31 -4.92
CA LEU A 39 -9.72 11.17 -3.80
C LEU A 39 -10.30 12.53 -3.39
N ILE A 40 -9.46 13.55 -3.23
CA ILE A 40 -9.87 14.91 -2.89
C ILE A 40 -10.81 15.49 -3.94
N GLN A 41 -10.51 15.31 -5.24
CA GLN A 41 -11.38 15.75 -6.34
C GLN A 41 -12.77 15.10 -6.31
N ASN A 42 -12.89 13.91 -5.72
CA ASN A 42 -14.16 13.20 -5.55
C ASN A 42 -14.79 13.39 -4.16
N GLY A 43 -14.34 14.39 -3.40
CA GLY A 43 -14.89 14.77 -2.11
C GLY A 43 -14.53 13.82 -0.96
N ILE A 44 -13.49 13.01 -1.12
CA ILE A 44 -13.01 12.10 -0.08
C ILE A 44 -11.84 12.77 0.64
N GLU A 45 -11.99 12.95 1.96
CA GLU A 45 -10.92 13.47 2.81
C GLU A 45 -9.79 12.45 2.93
N CYS A 46 -8.57 12.89 2.64
CA CYS A 46 -7.37 12.09 2.86
C CYS A 46 -6.17 12.98 3.21
N THR A 47 -5.24 12.42 3.96
CA THR A 47 -3.95 13.05 4.29
C THR A 47 -2.88 12.55 3.34
N GLU A 48 -2.09 13.45 2.76
CA GLU A 48 -0.94 13.04 1.96
C GLU A 48 0.15 12.40 2.84
N ILE A 49 0.85 11.39 2.32
CA ILE A 49 1.92 10.71 3.08
C ILE A 49 3.04 11.69 3.49
N SER A 50 3.37 12.69 2.68
CA SER A 50 4.37 13.71 3.03
C SER A 50 3.99 14.48 4.28
N ASP A 51 2.71 14.83 4.42
CA ASP A 51 2.18 15.57 5.57
C ASP A 51 2.15 14.69 6.81
N PHE A 52 1.72 13.42 6.65
CA PHE A 52 1.69 12.45 7.74
C PHE A 52 3.10 12.14 8.30
N THR A 53 4.08 12.02 7.40
CA THR A 53 5.47 11.70 7.76
C THR A 53 6.27 12.92 8.18
N ASN A 54 5.78 14.13 7.86
CA ASN A 54 6.51 15.39 7.96
C ASN A 54 7.88 15.33 7.23
N PHE A 55 7.91 14.64 6.09
CA PHE A 55 9.10 14.49 5.26
C PHE A 55 8.76 14.87 3.81
N PRO A 56 9.53 15.77 3.19
CA PRO A 56 9.23 16.25 1.85
C PRO A 56 9.44 15.17 0.80
N GLU A 57 8.76 15.29 -0.34
CA GLU A 57 9.05 14.48 -1.50
C GLU A 57 10.43 14.85 -2.08
N ILE A 58 11.34 13.88 -2.15
CA ILE A 58 12.69 14.03 -2.69
C ILE A 58 12.98 12.94 -3.73
N PHE A 59 13.98 13.17 -4.58
CA PHE A 59 14.40 12.24 -5.65
C PHE A 59 13.23 11.80 -6.54
N SER A 60 12.38 12.74 -6.94
CA SER A 60 11.19 12.49 -7.76
C SER A 60 10.26 11.42 -7.17
N GLY A 61 10.17 11.35 -5.84
CA GLY A 61 9.25 10.46 -5.13
C GLY A 61 9.77 9.05 -4.90
N ARG A 62 11.02 8.73 -5.27
CA ARG A 62 11.63 7.40 -5.14
C ARG A 62 11.61 6.82 -3.72
N VAL A 63 11.62 7.68 -2.70
CA VAL A 63 11.70 7.28 -1.28
C VAL A 63 10.50 7.71 -0.44
N LYS A 64 9.43 8.20 -1.08
CA LYS A 64 8.30 8.86 -0.38
C LYS A 64 7.60 8.00 0.67
N THR A 65 7.54 6.68 0.47
CA THR A 65 6.88 5.75 1.41
C THR A 65 7.87 5.01 2.32
N LEU A 66 9.18 5.09 2.06
CA LEU A 66 10.25 4.39 2.77
C LEU A 66 10.57 5.06 4.12
N GLN A 67 9.55 5.16 4.97
CA GLN A 67 9.58 5.96 6.20
C GLN A 67 9.29 5.09 7.44
N PRO A 68 10.08 5.18 8.53
CA PRO A 68 9.86 4.41 9.74
C PRO A 68 8.47 4.60 10.37
N ARG A 69 7.86 5.79 10.21
CA ARG A 69 6.48 6.04 10.68
C ARG A 69 5.44 5.16 9.97
N ILE A 70 5.61 4.96 8.66
CA ILE A 70 4.73 4.10 7.86
C ILE A 70 5.01 2.64 8.18
N PHE A 71 6.27 2.22 8.04
CA PHE A 71 6.64 0.81 8.24
C PHE A 71 6.49 0.34 9.68
N GLY A 72 6.72 1.21 10.67
CA GLY A 72 6.45 0.92 12.07
C GLY A 72 4.96 0.74 12.33
N GLY A 73 4.11 1.59 11.75
CA GLY A 73 2.65 1.46 11.85
C GLY A 73 2.12 0.18 11.22
N ILE A 74 2.78 -0.32 10.17
CA ILE A 74 2.45 -1.59 9.52
C ILE A 74 3.01 -2.79 10.31
N LEU A 75 4.26 -2.73 10.79
CA LEU A 75 5.00 -3.91 11.26
C LEU A 75 4.96 -4.13 12.77
N MET A 76 4.54 -3.15 13.56
CA MET A 76 4.47 -3.33 15.01
C MET A 76 3.56 -4.52 15.36
N ARG A 77 4.03 -5.39 16.26
CA ARG A 77 3.22 -6.49 16.77
C ARG A 77 2.30 -5.92 17.82
N ARG A 78 1.00 -5.89 17.53
CA ARG A 78 0.01 -5.21 18.38
C ARG A 78 -0.29 -5.95 19.68
N ASP A 79 0.25 -7.15 19.87
CA ASP A 79 0.23 -7.92 21.12
C ASP A 79 1.56 -7.88 21.89
N ASN A 80 2.57 -7.15 21.41
CA ASN A 80 3.86 -7.02 22.07
C ASN A 80 3.97 -5.66 22.78
N GLU A 81 4.10 -5.67 24.11
CA GLU A 81 4.17 -4.43 24.91
C GLU A 81 5.43 -3.59 24.64
N SER A 82 6.56 -4.20 24.24
CA SER A 82 7.76 -3.47 23.85
C SER A 82 7.52 -2.68 22.56
N ASP A 83 6.97 -3.33 21.53
CA ASP A 83 6.65 -2.68 20.25
C ASP A 83 5.64 -1.53 20.46
N LYS A 84 4.62 -1.72 21.33
CA LYS A 84 3.67 -0.65 21.67
C LYS A 84 4.35 0.55 22.34
N SER A 85 5.23 0.31 23.31
CA SER A 85 5.96 1.38 24.00
C SER A 85 6.89 2.13 23.05
N GLU A 86 7.58 1.42 22.15
CA GLU A 86 8.41 2.02 21.12
C GLU A 86 7.57 2.85 20.14
N ALA A 87 6.41 2.34 19.71
CA ALA A 87 5.52 3.06 18.82
C ALA A 87 5.03 4.38 19.45
N GLU A 88 4.58 4.33 20.70
CA GLU A 88 4.12 5.51 21.44
C GLU A 88 5.24 6.56 21.58
N LYS A 89 6.44 6.15 22.02
CA LYS A 89 7.60 7.05 22.19
C LYS A 89 8.01 7.76 20.89
N ASN A 90 7.79 7.12 19.75
CA ASN A 90 8.19 7.63 18.45
C ASN A 90 7.02 8.25 17.66
N GLY A 91 5.83 8.36 18.27
CA GLY A 91 4.63 8.88 17.60
C GLY A 91 4.21 8.05 16.39
N ILE A 92 4.41 6.74 16.45
CA ILE A 92 4.01 5.78 15.42
C ILE A 92 2.63 5.27 15.77
N VAL A 93 1.71 5.36 14.81
CA VAL A 93 0.33 4.90 14.95
C VAL A 93 0.10 3.66 14.07
N PRO A 94 -0.73 2.69 14.50
CA PRO A 94 -1.01 1.51 13.70
C PRO A 94 -1.68 1.84 12.37
N ILE A 95 -1.32 1.12 11.32
CA ILE A 95 -2.02 1.14 10.02
C ILE A 95 -2.70 -0.21 9.83
N ASP A 96 -3.98 -0.21 9.51
CA ASP A 96 -4.85 -1.40 9.49
C ASP A 96 -5.02 -1.97 8.08
N ILE A 97 -5.01 -1.10 7.08
CA ILE A 97 -5.27 -1.47 5.68
C ILE A 97 -4.18 -0.85 4.81
N ILE A 98 -3.59 -1.68 3.95
CA ILE A 98 -2.65 -1.27 2.92
C ILE A 98 -3.23 -1.66 1.56
N CYS A 99 -3.62 -0.68 0.76
CA CYS A 99 -4.12 -0.87 -0.60
C CYS A 99 -3.08 -0.36 -1.60
N VAL A 100 -2.39 -1.28 -2.28
CA VAL A 100 -1.27 -0.99 -3.17
C VAL A 100 -1.28 -1.91 -4.37
N ASN A 101 -1.41 -1.36 -5.57
CA ASN A 101 -1.14 -2.07 -6.82
C ASN A 101 0.04 -1.37 -7.52
N LEU A 102 0.90 -2.18 -8.15
CA LEU A 102 2.17 -1.72 -8.70
C LEU A 102 1.97 -1.10 -10.07
N TYR A 103 2.94 -0.28 -10.48
CA TYR A 103 3.00 0.17 -11.87
C TYR A 103 3.05 -1.04 -12.81
N PRO A 104 2.39 -1.02 -13.98
CA PRO A 104 2.39 -2.13 -14.90
C PRO A 104 3.73 -2.25 -15.64
N PHE A 105 4.81 -2.56 -14.91
CA PHE A 105 6.13 -2.86 -15.44
C PHE A 105 6.09 -3.83 -16.64
N PRO A 106 5.27 -4.91 -16.65
CA PRO A 106 5.12 -5.75 -17.85
C PRO A 106 4.70 -4.98 -19.11
N LYS A 107 3.88 -3.94 -19.01
CA LYS A 107 3.52 -3.09 -20.17
C LYS A 107 4.71 -2.22 -20.60
N VAL A 108 5.42 -1.65 -19.64
CA VAL A 108 6.58 -0.78 -19.89
C VAL A 108 7.70 -1.52 -20.64
N VAL A 109 7.95 -2.79 -20.30
CA VAL A 109 9.02 -3.55 -20.98
C VAL A 109 8.68 -3.89 -22.43
N GLU A 110 7.40 -3.96 -22.79
CA GLU A 110 6.92 -4.20 -24.15
C GLU A 110 6.99 -2.94 -25.04
N GLU A 111 7.02 -1.75 -24.43
CA GLU A 111 7.14 -0.49 -25.17
C GLU A 111 8.56 -0.24 -25.69
N ASP A 112 8.68 0.46 -26.82
CA ASP A 112 9.96 0.87 -27.40
C ASP A 112 10.51 2.11 -26.67
N LEU A 113 10.99 1.88 -25.45
CA LEU A 113 11.54 2.90 -24.55
C LEU A 113 13.03 2.64 -24.26
N PRO A 114 13.84 3.69 -24.03
CA PRO A 114 15.21 3.54 -23.55
C PRO A 114 15.30 2.73 -22.26
N LEU A 115 16.41 1.99 -22.08
CA LEU A 115 16.64 1.14 -20.92
C LEU A 115 16.50 1.91 -19.60
N GLU A 116 17.04 3.13 -19.55
CA GLU A 116 16.99 4.00 -18.38
C GLU A 116 15.55 4.32 -17.98
N VAL A 117 14.68 4.58 -18.96
CA VAL A 117 13.25 4.84 -18.72
C VAL A 117 12.55 3.60 -18.19
N LYS A 118 12.88 2.41 -18.72
CA LYS A 118 12.34 1.15 -18.19
C LYS A 118 12.79 0.91 -16.75
N ILE A 119 14.07 1.17 -16.43
CA ILE A 119 14.62 1.06 -15.07
C ILE A 119 13.91 2.02 -14.09
N GLU A 120 13.59 3.26 -14.49
CA GLU A 120 12.85 4.21 -13.64
C GLU A 120 11.45 3.72 -13.25
N ASN A 121 10.86 2.80 -14.01
CA ASN A 121 9.54 2.24 -13.73
C ASN A 121 9.57 1.04 -12.75
N ILE A 122 10.75 0.63 -12.28
CA ILE A 122 10.88 -0.38 -11.23
C ILE A 122 10.47 0.23 -9.89
N ASP A 123 9.28 -0.12 -9.41
CA ASP A 123 8.78 0.28 -8.09
C ASP A 123 9.55 -0.39 -6.94
N ILE A 124 9.98 0.43 -5.96
CA ILE A 124 10.63 0.00 -4.71
C ILE A 124 9.66 0.12 -3.53
N GLY A 125 8.91 1.22 -3.46
CA GLY A 125 8.03 1.53 -2.34
C GLY A 125 6.82 0.61 -2.30
N GLY A 126 6.20 0.35 -3.45
CA GLY A 126 5.03 -0.52 -3.60
C GLY A 126 5.30 -1.93 -3.08
N PRO A 127 6.30 -2.68 -3.60
CA PRO A 127 6.61 -4.02 -3.13
C PRO A 127 6.99 -4.04 -1.64
N SER A 128 7.68 -3.01 -1.16
CA SER A 128 8.04 -2.90 0.27
C SER A 128 6.80 -2.80 1.16
N LEU A 129 5.82 -1.95 0.82
CA LEU A 129 4.56 -1.83 1.55
C LEU A 129 3.77 -3.14 1.52
N ILE A 130 3.65 -3.76 0.35
CA ILE A 130 2.93 -5.04 0.17
C ILE A 130 3.53 -6.12 1.06
N ARG A 131 4.86 -6.29 1.03
CA ARG A 131 5.57 -7.31 1.82
C ARG A 131 5.45 -7.05 3.31
N ALA A 132 5.54 -5.79 3.75
CA ALA A 132 5.41 -5.42 5.16
C ALA A 132 4.00 -5.74 5.70
N ALA A 133 2.96 -5.37 4.95
CA ALA A 133 1.57 -5.65 5.31
C ALA A 133 1.28 -7.15 5.33
N SER A 134 1.73 -7.87 4.30
CA SER A 134 1.57 -9.33 4.19
C SER A 134 2.28 -10.07 5.33
N LYS A 135 3.47 -9.62 5.74
CA LYS A 135 4.18 -10.18 6.90
C LYS A 135 3.38 -10.03 8.18
N ASN A 136 2.72 -8.88 8.38
CA ASN A 136 1.94 -8.59 9.60
C ASN A 136 0.43 -8.85 9.45
N TYR A 137 0.05 -9.84 8.62
CA TYR A 137 -1.34 -10.19 8.31
C TYR A 137 -2.22 -10.48 9.53
N LYS A 138 -1.61 -10.79 10.69
CA LYS A 138 -2.36 -10.94 11.95
C LYS A 138 -3.18 -9.69 12.26
N TYR A 139 -2.68 -8.52 11.89
CA TYR A 139 -3.25 -7.22 12.22
C TYR A 139 -3.54 -6.32 11.02
N VAL A 140 -2.86 -6.52 9.90
CA VAL A 140 -2.95 -5.64 8.73
C VAL A 140 -3.58 -6.40 7.56
N SER A 141 -4.52 -5.78 6.87
CA SER A 141 -5.06 -6.31 5.61
C SER A 141 -4.34 -5.66 4.43
N VAL A 142 -3.97 -6.45 3.44
CA VAL A 142 -3.30 -5.98 2.22
C VAL A 142 -4.17 -6.26 1.00
N LEU A 143 -4.38 -5.25 0.15
CA LEU A 143 -5.09 -5.40 -1.11
C LEU A 143 -4.19 -4.95 -2.25
N THR A 144 -4.08 -5.77 -3.27
CA THR A 144 -3.19 -5.57 -4.43
C THR A 144 -3.91 -5.56 -5.77
N ASP A 145 -5.20 -5.86 -5.80
CA ASP A 145 -6.01 -5.91 -7.03
C ASP A 145 -7.39 -5.28 -6.79
N PRO A 146 -7.91 -4.43 -7.71
CA PRO A 146 -9.26 -3.87 -7.63
C PRO A 146 -10.36 -4.91 -7.46
N SER A 147 -10.18 -6.14 -7.96
CA SER A 147 -11.16 -7.21 -7.82
C SER A 147 -11.40 -7.61 -6.36
N GLN A 148 -10.48 -7.26 -5.45
CA GLN A 148 -10.57 -7.59 -4.02
C GLN A 148 -11.46 -6.61 -3.25
N TYR A 149 -11.78 -5.44 -3.81
CA TYR A 149 -12.39 -4.34 -3.05
C TYR A 149 -13.80 -4.67 -2.56
N ALA A 150 -14.65 -5.23 -3.44
CA ALA A 150 -16.06 -5.48 -3.13
C ALA A 150 -16.25 -6.49 -1.99
N ASP A 151 -15.60 -7.66 -2.09
CA ASP A 151 -15.69 -8.70 -1.07
C ASP A 151 -15.08 -8.22 0.26
N PHE A 152 -13.97 -7.49 0.18
CA PHE A 152 -13.32 -6.92 1.36
C PHE A 152 -14.20 -5.90 2.09
N THR A 153 -14.80 -4.94 1.37
CA THR A 153 -15.65 -3.93 2.02
C THR A 153 -16.96 -4.53 2.52
N ALA A 154 -17.50 -5.56 1.84
CA ALA A 154 -18.65 -6.30 2.33
C ALA A 154 -18.35 -7.00 3.67
N GLU A 155 -17.26 -7.76 3.77
CA GLU A 155 -16.84 -8.42 5.01
C GLU A 155 -16.51 -7.39 6.11
N LEU A 156 -15.85 -6.29 5.75
CA LEU A 156 -15.53 -5.23 6.70
C LEU A 156 -16.79 -4.59 7.31
N LYS A 157 -17.83 -4.39 6.50
CA LYS A 157 -19.15 -3.87 6.94
C LYS A 157 -19.90 -4.85 7.85
N ASP A 158 -19.65 -6.16 7.71
CA ASP A 158 -20.28 -7.22 8.52
C ASP A 158 -19.62 -7.44 9.90
N GLY A 159 -18.73 -6.53 10.33
CA GLY A 159 -18.13 -6.56 11.66
C GLY A 159 -16.62 -6.73 11.68
N GLY A 160 -15.98 -6.83 10.51
CA GLY A 160 -14.54 -6.79 10.36
C GLY A 160 -13.98 -7.95 9.55
N ILE A 161 -12.73 -7.80 9.11
CA ILE A 161 -12.05 -8.83 8.32
C ILE A 161 -11.66 -10.01 9.20
N SER A 162 -11.98 -11.21 8.76
CA SER A 162 -11.60 -12.45 9.41
C SER A 162 -10.09 -12.72 9.32
N HIS A 163 -9.60 -13.58 10.21
CA HIS A 163 -8.20 -14.03 10.13
C HIS A 163 -7.91 -14.77 8.82
N THR A 164 -8.84 -15.61 8.38
CA THR A 164 -8.73 -16.39 7.14
C THR A 164 -8.66 -15.49 5.91
N THR A 165 -9.47 -14.43 5.84
CA THR A 165 -9.37 -13.45 4.75
C THR A 165 -8.01 -12.76 4.75
N ARG A 166 -7.51 -12.29 5.91
CA ARG A 166 -6.17 -11.67 5.97
C ARG A 166 -5.06 -12.63 5.54
N GLN A 167 -5.15 -13.92 5.87
CA GLN A 167 -4.20 -14.94 5.40
C GLN A 167 -4.24 -15.10 3.87
N ALA A 168 -5.44 -15.21 3.29
CA ALA A 168 -5.62 -15.33 1.85
C ALA A 168 -5.07 -14.11 1.11
N LEU A 169 -5.40 -12.90 1.59
CA LEU A 169 -4.88 -11.64 1.05
C LEU A 169 -3.36 -11.57 1.12
N ALA A 170 -2.74 -11.93 2.25
CA ALA A 170 -1.29 -11.93 2.40
C ALA A 170 -0.59 -12.94 1.47
N SER A 171 -1.18 -14.12 1.28
CA SER A 171 -0.65 -15.13 0.35
C SER A 171 -0.72 -14.66 -1.11
N ALA A 172 -1.86 -14.07 -1.51
CA ALA A 172 -2.02 -13.48 -2.84
C ALA A 172 -1.04 -12.33 -3.07
N ALA A 173 -0.87 -11.45 -2.09
CA ALA A 173 0.04 -10.31 -2.13
C ALA A 173 1.52 -10.72 -2.28
N PHE A 174 1.98 -11.74 -1.54
CA PHE A 174 3.34 -12.27 -1.75
C PHE A 174 3.52 -12.90 -3.13
N SER A 175 2.50 -13.63 -3.62
CA SER A 175 2.50 -14.19 -4.98
C SER A 175 2.62 -13.09 -6.04
N TYR A 176 1.89 -11.99 -5.86
CA TYR A 176 1.97 -10.81 -6.73
C TYR A 176 3.37 -10.17 -6.73
N THR A 177 4.00 -9.98 -5.58
CA THR A 177 5.39 -9.46 -5.54
C THR A 177 6.40 -10.43 -6.13
N SER A 178 6.22 -11.74 -5.95
CA SER A 178 7.10 -12.75 -6.57
C SER A 178 7.00 -12.73 -8.09
N PHE A 179 5.79 -12.58 -8.63
CA PHE A 179 5.58 -12.42 -10.07
C PHE A 179 6.25 -11.13 -10.59
N TYR A 180 6.05 -10.02 -9.89
CA TYR A 180 6.65 -8.73 -10.25
C TYR A 180 8.18 -8.79 -10.30
N ASP A 181 8.83 -9.35 -9.27
CA ASP A 181 10.29 -9.50 -9.23
C ASP A 181 10.81 -10.45 -10.33
N THR A 182 10.05 -11.50 -10.66
CA THR A 182 10.39 -12.42 -11.76
C THR A 182 10.43 -11.70 -13.10
N LEU A 183 9.47 -10.80 -13.36
CA LEU A 183 9.45 -10.00 -14.59
C LEU A 183 10.66 -9.07 -14.69
N ILE A 184 11.02 -8.41 -13.58
CA ILE A 184 12.21 -7.55 -13.52
C ILE A 184 13.46 -8.36 -13.78
N ALA A 185 13.64 -9.49 -13.08
CA ALA A 185 14.82 -10.34 -13.25
C ALA A 185 14.99 -10.80 -14.70
N ASN A 186 13.92 -11.31 -15.32
CA ASN A 186 13.93 -11.76 -16.71
C ASN A 186 14.20 -10.62 -17.71
N PHE A 187 13.74 -9.41 -17.41
CA PHE A 187 14.03 -8.23 -18.23
C PHE A 187 15.50 -7.85 -18.13
N LEU A 188 16.05 -7.74 -16.91
CA LEU A 188 17.44 -7.35 -16.68
C LEU A 188 18.42 -8.37 -17.24
N GLU A 189 18.13 -9.67 -17.15
CA GLU A 189 18.94 -10.74 -17.75
C GLU A 189 19.10 -10.57 -19.27
N LYS A 190 18.09 -10.02 -19.96
CA LYS A 190 18.13 -9.80 -21.41
C LYS A 190 18.71 -8.43 -21.79
N ALA A 191 18.54 -7.44 -20.91
CA ALA A 191 18.89 -6.05 -21.19
C ALA A 191 20.34 -5.71 -20.86
N PHE A 192 20.96 -6.47 -19.96
CA PHE A 192 22.37 -6.38 -19.60
C PHE A 192 23.21 -7.39 -20.39
#